data_AF-A0A2M7WIS8-F1
#
_entry.id   AF-A0A2M7WIS8-F1
#
_cell.length_a   1.000
_cell.length_b   1.000
_cell.length_c   1.000
_cell.angle_alpha   90.00
_cell.angle_beta   90.00
_cell.angle_gamma   90.00
#
_symmetry.space_group_name_H-M   'P 1'
#
loop_
_entity.id
_entity.type
_entity.pdbx_description
1 polymer ?
#
loop_
_entity_poly.entity_id
_entity_poly.type
_entity_poly.pdbx_seq_one_letter_code
_entity_poly.pdbx_strand_id
1 'polypeptide(L)'
;YRNREAKMQYDMESRRDFLKIFPGGIASLLAFSPLSRAFGSLLPTVGPRVRVPNPYVTIEGKPILIVVKGTDFSSMIAAGMKALGGWRRLIRDNHDLLLKPNMVYPQAYPTTSACDSITAIVRELSGATPGVIKVGDQGWLNPDEIYQYFNLNALVSQAGGVLVAFSSYRNVRRENWDNWRPDYQVYADVYDAPIIVNLCTLKRHFQAYLTCALKNHIGTITGPYGGGTRHFIHYNPYSPLNLEVAEVAGLVNPELQIVDARTLMTVYGPVWNPDTIYVNVNEIIICGDLVATDAYCSQLMQQYDPTFSAALIQPTLTRAVELGLGTDNLNQVKIIHVDSEYAGNSEPEREETLDESSVSNGFELFQNYPNPFNSSTIIHFTIPEESDVELKVYDMLGREIATLVHSALSGGTHSVAFDADGLSTGYYLYKISAGNFTMSKKMLLVK
;
A
#
# COMPACT_ATOMS: atom_id res chain seq x y z
N TYR A 1 35.65 41.81 -10.24
CA TYR A 1 35.40 41.76 -11.70
C TYR A 1 36.63 41.14 -12.35
N ARG A 2 36.44 40.16 -13.26
CA ARG A 2 37.40 39.15 -13.78
C ARG A 2 37.60 37.89 -12.91
N ASN A 3 36.61 36.98 -12.97
CA ASN A 3 36.80 35.52 -12.93
C ASN A 3 35.44 34.78 -12.93
N ARG A 4 34.56 35.08 -13.89
CA ARG A 4 33.31 34.32 -14.11
C ARG A 4 33.05 33.89 -15.57
N GLU A 5 33.92 34.25 -16.52
CA GLU A 5 33.69 33.98 -17.94
C GLU A 5 34.32 32.67 -18.44
N ALA A 6 35.24 32.04 -17.70
CA ALA A 6 35.92 30.82 -18.18
C ALA A 6 35.17 29.49 -17.91
N LYS A 7 34.04 29.51 -17.18
CA LYS A 7 33.29 28.28 -16.83
C LYS A 7 32.05 28.03 -17.68
N MET A 8 31.78 28.90 -18.66
CA MET A 8 30.56 28.85 -19.48
C MET A 8 30.79 28.29 -20.90
N GLN A 9 32.04 27.99 -21.26
CA GLN A 9 32.41 27.60 -22.61
C GLN A 9 32.56 26.08 -22.81
N TYR A 10 32.69 25.30 -21.73
CA TYR A 10 32.85 23.84 -21.81
C TYR A 10 31.53 23.04 -21.84
N ASP A 11 30.38 23.71 -21.73
CA ASP A 11 29.04 23.08 -21.64
C ASP A 11 28.14 23.34 -22.87
N MET A 12 28.67 24.05 -23.89
CA MET A 12 27.95 24.30 -25.14
C MET A 12 28.27 23.29 -26.26
N GLU A 13 29.43 22.64 -26.23
CA GLU A 13 29.82 21.67 -27.27
C GLU A 13 29.07 20.33 -27.13
N SER A 14 28.74 19.88 -25.91
CA SER A 14 27.99 18.63 -25.69
C SER A 14 26.51 18.69 -26.10
N ARG A 15 25.91 19.88 -26.12
CA ARG A 15 24.49 20.09 -26.46
C ARG A 15 24.23 20.05 -27.97
N ARG A 16 25.23 20.33 -28.80
CA ARG A 16 25.10 20.33 -30.26
C ARG A 16 25.10 18.92 -30.87
N ASP A 17 25.70 17.95 -30.19
CA ASP A 17 25.75 16.56 -30.66
C ASP A 17 24.54 15.74 -30.23
N PHE A 18 23.84 16.13 -29.16
CA PHE A 18 22.59 15.47 -28.72
C PHE A 18 21.40 15.69 -29.67
N LEU A 19 21.43 16.75 -30.48
CA LEU A 19 20.35 17.14 -31.41
C LEU A 19 20.41 16.42 -32.78
N LYS A 20 21.36 15.50 -33.00
CA LYS A 20 21.50 14.77 -34.28
C LYS A 20 20.93 13.35 -34.26
N ILE A 21 20.40 12.89 -33.14
CA ILE A 21 19.80 11.56 -32.99
C ILE A 21 18.32 11.77 -32.67
N PHE A 22 17.46 11.73 -33.69
CA PHE A 22 15.99 11.49 -33.69
C PHE A 22 15.27 12.38 -34.72
N PRO A 23 14.93 11.84 -35.90
CA PRO A 23 13.97 12.45 -36.82
C PRO A 23 12.56 11.91 -36.50
N GLY A 24 11.73 12.68 -35.79
CA GLY A 24 10.30 12.38 -35.66
C GLY A 24 9.67 12.94 -34.40
N GLY A 25 8.85 13.99 -34.55
CA GLY A 25 7.93 14.44 -33.50
C GLY A 25 7.86 15.96 -33.33
N ILE A 26 7.22 16.66 -34.26
CA ILE A 26 6.99 18.12 -34.21
C ILE A 26 5.93 18.53 -33.15
N ALA A 27 5.42 17.60 -32.33
CA ALA A 27 4.35 17.90 -31.36
C ALA A 27 4.81 18.30 -29.93
N SER A 28 6.09 18.16 -29.57
CA SER A 28 6.54 18.33 -28.17
C SER A 28 7.38 19.58 -27.90
N LEU A 29 7.63 20.45 -28.89
CA LEU A 29 8.63 21.51 -28.81
C LEU A 29 8.12 22.91 -28.42
N LEU A 30 6.81 23.08 -28.14
CA LEU A 30 6.30 24.35 -27.58
C LEU A 30 6.48 24.47 -26.05
N ALA A 31 6.97 23.41 -25.37
CA ALA A 31 7.08 23.40 -23.91
C ALA A 31 8.35 24.06 -23.34
N PHE A 32 9.32 24.47 -24.16
CA PHE A 32 10.60 24.99 -23.67
C PHE A 32 11.02 26.29 -24.35
N SER A 33 10.39 27.39 -23.97
CA SER A 33 11.01 28.72 -24.10
C SER A 33 11.08 29.42 -22.73
N PRO A 34 12.13 30.20 -22.44
CA PRO A 34 12.26 30.94 -21.18
C PRO A 34 11.20 32.06 -20.99
N LEU A 35 10.33 32.28 -21.98
CA LEU A 35 9.23 33.24 -21.91
C LEU A 35 8.07 32.76 -21.01
N SER A 36 8.03 31.48 -20.62
CA SER A 36 6.95 30.93 -19.78
C SER A 36 7.09 31.25 -18.28
N ARG A 37 8.24 31.79 -17.83
CA ARG A 37 8.44 32.16 -16.41
C ARG A 37 7.87 33.52 -15.99
N ALA A 38 7.24 34.26 -16.91
CA ALA A 38 6.67 35.58 -16.64
C ALA A 38 5.12 35.62 -16.58
N PHE A 39 4.43 34.48 -16.73
CA PHE A 39 2.98 34.39 -16.59
C PHE A 39 2.60 33.62 -15.32
N GLY A 40 2.50 34.34 -14.20
CA GLY A 40 1.73 33.85 -13.05
C GLY A 40 0.27 33.62 -13.46
N SER A 41 -0.16 32.36 -13.41
CA SER A 41 -1.55 31.87 -13.38
C SER A 41 -2.59 32.54 -14.30
N LEU A 42 -2.44 32.38 -15.62
CA LEU A 42 -3.57 32.52 -16.58
C LEU A 42 -4.30 31.20 -16.86
N LEU A 43 -3.94 30.11 -16.18
CA LEU A 43 -4.60 28.82 -16.39
C LEU A 43 -5.98 28.83 -15.70
N PRO A 44 -7.06 28.44 -16.42
CA PRO A 44 -8.38 28.36 -15.84
C PRO A 44 -8.42 27.32 -14.72
N THR A 45 -9.26 27.57 -13.71
CA THR A 45 -9.59 26.57 -12.71
C THR A 45 -10.33 25.40 -13.38
N VAL A 46 -9.88 24.18 -13.12
CA VAL A 46 -10.43 22.94 -13.67
C VAL A 46 -11.06 22.09 -12.57
N GLY A 47 -11.88 21.12 -12.99
CA GLY A 47 -12.45 20.11 -12.07
C GLY A 47 -11.40 19.11 -11.57
N PRO A 48 -11.76 18.28 -10.57
CA PRO A 48 -10.93 17.17 -10.09
C PRO A 48 -10.40 16.28 -11.22
N ARG A 49 -9.22 15.68 -11.04
CA ARG A 49 -8.65 14.75 -12.02
C ARG A 49 -9.61 13.57 -12.22
N VAL A 50 -9.88 13.26 -13.49
CA VAL A 50 -10.69 12.10 -13.89
C VAL A 50 -9.75 10.91 -14.03
N ARG A 51 -9.97 9.88 -13.21
CA ARG A 51 -9.22 8.63 -13.26
C ARG A 51 -9.80 7.64 -14.26
N VAL A 52 -9.00 6.67 -14.70
CA VAL A 52 -9.55 5.50 -15.40
C VAL A 52 -10.34 4.61 -14.42
N PRO A 53 -11.44 3.96 -14.87
CA PRO A 53 -12.21 3.05 -14.02
C PRO A 53 -11.35 1.92 -13.46
N ASN A 54 -11.57 1.55 -12.19
CA ASN A 54 -10.87 0.45 -11.54
C ASN A 54 -11.09 -0.86 -12.32
N PRO A 55 -10.05 -1.46 -12.92
CA PRO A 55 -10.18 -2.71 -13.68
C PRO A 55 -10.16 -3.96 -12.78
N TYR A 56 -9.85 -3.79 -11.49
CA TYR A 56 -9.66 -4.88 -10.54
C TYR A 56 -10.92 -5.07 -9.70
N VAL A 57 -11.95 -5.55 -10.37
CA VAL A 57 -13.25 -5.87 -9.80
C VAL A 57 -13.65 -7.30 -10.13
N THR A 58 -14.50 -7.90 -9.30
CA THR A 58 -15.14 -9.18 -9.61
C THR A 58 -16.16 -9.02 -10.73
N ILE A 59 -16.73 -10.12 -11.21
CA ILE A 59 -17.79 -10.11 -12.23
C ILE A 59 -19.02 -9.32 -11.73
N GLU A 60 -19.28 -9.36 -10.43
CA GLU A 60 -20.36 -8.61 -9.76
C GLU A 60 -19.99 -7.14 -9.47
N GLY A 61 -18.81 -6.69 -9.89
CA GLY A 61 -18.35 -5.32 -9.72
C GLY A 61 -17.76 -5.00 -8.35
N LYS A 62 -17.52 -5.99 -7.48
CA LYS A 62 -16.89 -5.78 -6.17
C LYS A 62 -15.40 -5.47 -6.34
N PRO A 63 -14.83 -4.44 -5.70
CA PRO A 63 -13.39 -4.22 -5.69
C PRO A 63 -12.63 -5.44 -5.17
N ILE A 64 -11.47 -5.73 -5.78
CA ILE A 64 -10.55 -6.76 -5.30
C ILE A 64 -9.43 -6.07 -4.50
N LEU A 65 -9.17 -6.60 -3.30
CA LEU A 65 -8.07 -6.18 -2.43
C LEU A 65 -7.18 -7.41 -2.18
N ILE A 66 -5.90 -7.28 -2.48
CA ILE A 66 -4.90 -8.33 -2.21
C ILE A 66 -4.11 -7.97 -0.97
N VAL A 67 -3.99 -8.92 -0.05
CA VAL A 67 -3.10 -8.86 1.10
C VAL A 67 -2.00 -9.87 0.85
N VAL A 68 -0.76 -9.41 0.72
CA VAL A 68 0.38 -10.29 0.48
C VAL A 68 1.24 -10.35 1.72
N LYS A 69 1.44 -11.55 2.27
CA LYS A 69 2.34 -11.81 3.39
C LYS A 69 3.75 -12.14 2.90
N GLY A 70 4.77 -11.60 3.57
CA GLY A 70 6.16 -11.72 3.15
C GLY A 70 7.09 -10.66 3.72
N THR A 71 8.39 -10.83 3.48
CA THR A 71 9.43 -9.89 3.93
C THR A 71 10.14 -9.21 2.76
N ASP A 72 10.33 -9.92 1.65
CA ASP A 72 10.90 -9.37 0.42
C ASP A 72 9.84 -8.68 -0.43
N PHE A 73 9.89 -7.36 -0.49
CA PHE A 73 8.89 -6.57 -1.22
C PHE A 73 8.82 -6.93 -2.70
N SER A 74 9.95 -7.29 -3.32
CA SER A 74 10.00 -7.64 -4.75
C SER A 74 9.16 -8.88 -5.05
N SER A 75 9.30 -9.93 -4.22
CA SER A 75 8.49 -11.14 -4.34
C SER A 75 7.02 -10.86 -4.00
N MET A 76 6.76 -10.02 -2.99
CA MET A 76 5.41 -9.65 -2.59
C MET A 76 4.65 -8.89 -3.68
N ILE A 77 5.27 -7.89 -4.32
CA ILE A 77 4.59 -7.11 -5.37
C ILE A 77 4.30 -7.97 -6.60
N ALA A 78 5.23 -8.85 -7.00
CA ALA A 78 5.03 -9.77 -8.11
C ALA A 78 3.88 -10.75 -7.82
N ALA A 79 3.86 -11.35 -6.63
CA ALA A 79 2.79 -12.26 -6.21
C ALA A 79 1.42 -11.56 -6.14
N GLY A 80 1.38 -10.37 -5.53
CA GLY A 80 0.15 -9.60 -5.38
C GLY A 80 -0.43 -9.15 -6.71
N MET A 81 0.42 -8.66 -7.62
CA MET A 81 -0.02 -8.26 -8.96
C MET A 81 -0.43 -9.45 -9.81
N LYS A 82 0.24 -10.62 -9.70
CA LYS A 82 -0.22 -11.87 -10.31
C LYS A 82 -1.64 -12.22 -9.85
N ALA A 83 -1.90 -12.18 -8.54
CA ALA A 83 -3.21 -12.47 -7.96
C ALA A 83 -4.29 -11.44 -8.35
N LEU A 84 -3.92 -10.17 -8.51
CA LEU A 84 -4.82 -9.09 -8.94
C LEU A 84 -5.18 -9.16 -10.45
N GLY A 85 -4.44 -9.96 -11.22
CA GLY A 85 -4.63 -10.14 -12.66
C GLY A 85 -3.67 -9.32 -13.55
N GLY A 86 -2.59 -8.80 -12.96
CA GLY A 86 -1.44 -8.21 -13.65
C GLY A 86 -1.60 -6.75 -14.06
N TRP A 87 -0.46 -6.08 -14.23
CA TRP A 87 -0.37 -4.65 -14.57
C TRP A 87 -1.09 -4.24 -15.86
N ARG A 88 -1.14 -5.13 -16.87
CA ARG A 88 -1.74 -4.82 -18.17
C ARG A 88 -3.23 -4.46 -18.09
N ARG A 89 -3.96 -4.98 -17.11
CA ARG A 89 -5.37 -4.63 -16.87
C ARG A 89 -5.55 -3.14 -16.54
N LEU A 90 -4.60 -2.57 -15.81
CA LEU A 90 -4.57 -1.16 -15.45
C LEU A 90 -3.98 -0.29 -16.55
N ILE A 91 -2.82 -0.67 -17.08
CA ILE A 91 -2.10 0.08 -18.11
C ILE A 91 -2.98 0.28 -19.35
N ARG A 92 -3.61 -0.80 -19.85
CA ARG A 92 -4.37 -0.77 -21.12
C ARG A 92 -3.53 -0.10 -22.21
N ASP A 93 -4.02 1.01 -22.79
CA ASP A 93 -3.34 1.80 -23.81
C ASP A 93 -2.55 3.00 -23.24
N ASN A 94 -2.55 3.19 -21.91
CA ASN A 94 -1.83 4.26 -21.23
C ASN A 94 -0.41 3.80 -20.91
N HIS A 95 0.54 4.13 -21.78
CA HIS A 95 1.90 3.64 -21.64
C HIS A 95 2.70 4.36 -20.54
N ASP A 96 2.41 5.63 -20.26
CA ASP A 96 3.12 6.43 -19.26
C ASP A 96 2.41 6.38 -17.90
N LEU A 97 3.19 6.29 -16.82
CA LEU A 97 2.69 6.19 -15.45
C LEU A 97 3.45 7.11 -14.49
N LEU A 98 2.77 7.51 -13.42
CA LEU A 98 3.38 8.12 -12.24
C LEU A 98 3.33 7.15 -11.06
N LEU A 99 4.50 6.74 -10.55
CA LEU A 99 4.64 6.17 -9.22
C LEU A 99 4.83 7.30 -8.22
N LYS A 100 3.88 7.44 -7.29
CA LYS A 100 3.90 8.46 -6.24
C LYS A 100 4.19 7.82 -4.87
N PRO A 101 5.46 7.77 -4.44
CA PRO A 101 5.83 7.31 -3.10
C PRO A 101 5.41 8.30 -2.00
N ASN A 102 5.68 7.94 -0.74
CA ASN A 102 5.62 8.85 0.40
C ASN A 102 7.03 9.31 0.77
N MET A 103 7.47 10.47 0.28
CA MET A 103 8.82 11.03 0.47
C MET A 103 8.76 12.33 1.27
N VAL A 104 8.56 12.24 2.59
CA VAL A 104 8.22 13.41 3.43
C VAL A 104 9.41 13.96 4.22
N TYR A 105 10.33 13.08 4.63
CA TYR A 105 11.50 13.41 5.46
C TYR A 105 12.71 12.56 5.03
N PRO A 106 13.95 13.03 5.28
CA PRO A 106 15.17 12.24 5.13
C PRO A 106 15.32 11.25 6.30
N GLN A 107 14.32 10.37 6.46
CA GLN A 107 14.29 9.32 7.47
C GLN A 107 13.86 8.02 6.81
N ALA A 108 14.53 6.93 7.19
CA ALA A 108 14.27 5.63 6.60
C ALA A 108 12.83 5.17 6.83
N TYR A 109 12.46 4.13 6.09
CA TYR A 109 11.24 3.38 6.31
C TYR A 109 11.08 2.93 7.78
N PRO A 110 9.87 2.98 8.37
CA PRO A 110 8.57 3.30 7.75
C PRO A 110 8.14 4.77 7.83
N THR A 111 9.01 5.70 8.21
CA THR A 111 8.69 7.14 8.19
C THR A 111 8.39 7.60 6.76
N THR A 112 9.15 7.10 5.79
CA THR A 112 9.01 7.37 4.36
C THR A 112 8.96 6.04 3.59
N SER A 113 8.53 6.02 2.33
CA SER A 113 8.55 4.82 1.50
C SER A 113 9.96 4.23 1.38
N ALA A 114 10.07 2.91 1.50
CA ALA A 114 11.36 2.23 1.37
C ALA A 114 11.86 2.25 -0.08
N CYS A 115 13.18 2.37 -0.26
CA CYS A 115 13.79 2.44 -1.59
C CYS A 115 13.67 1.11 -2.37
N ASP A 116 13.70 -0.02 -1.67
CA ASP A 116 13.44 -1.34 -2.25
C ASP A 116 12.01 -1.44 -2.79
N SER A 117 11.01 -0.93 -2.05
CA SER A 117 9.61 -0.90 -2.49
C SER A 117 9.42 -0.05 -3.74
N ILE A 118 10.03 1.13 -3.78
CA ILE A 118 9.99 2.02 -4.95
C ILE A 118 10.63 1.32 -6.16
N THR A 119 11.84 0.80 -6.01
CA THR A 119 12.57 0.19 -7.14
C THR A 119 11.94 -1.11 -7.63
N ALA A 120 11.35 -1.91 -6.74
CA ALA A 120 10.62 -3.12 -7.11
C ALA A 120 9.41 -2.81 -8.00
N ILE A 121 8.60 -1.81 -7.63
CA ILE A 121 7.45 -1.38 -8.45
C ILE A 121 7.92 -0.83 -9.80
N VAL A 122 8.99 -0.04 -9.83
CA VAL A 122 9.53 0.50 -11.09
C VAL A 122 9.98 -0.63 -12.03
N ARG A 123 10.64 -1.68 -11.52
CA ARG A 123 11.05 -2.83 -12.35
C ARG A 123 9.86 -3.60 -12.91
N GLU A 124 8.86 -3.88 -12.06
CA GLU A 124 7.60 -4.52 -12.46
C GLU A 124 6.88 -3.75 -13.57
N LEU A 125 6.74 -2.43 -13.39
CA LEU A 125 6.13 -1.55 -14.38
C LEU A 125 6.95 -1.49 -15.68
N SER A 126 8.28 -1.44 -15.58
CA SER A 126 9.18 -1.39 -16.76
C SER A 126 9.07 -2.66 -17.60
N GLY A 127 8.78 -3.80 -16.97
CA GLY A 127 8.47 -5.05 -17.68
C GLY A 127 7.06 -5.10 -18.27
N ALA A 128 6.14 -4.26 -17.79
CA ALA A 128 4.73 -4.28 -18.17
C ALA A 128 4.33 -3.27 -19.25
N THR A 129 5.07 -2.17 -19.41
CA THR A 129 4.81 -1.10 -20.39
C THR A 129 6.09 -0.61 -21.07
N PRO A 130 6.04 -0.21 -22.35
CA PRO A 130 7.14 0.49 -23.02
C PRO A 130 7.21 2.00 -22.69
N GLY A 131 6.23 2.56 -21.98
CA GLY A 131 6.20 3.99 -21.68
C GLY A 131 7.03 4.40 -20.47
N VAL A 132 7.00 5.70 -20.17
CA VAL A 132 7.84 6.31 -19.14
C VAL A 132 7.23 6.13 -17.77
N ILE A 133 8.03 5.60 -16.82
CA ILE A 133 7.66 5.48 -15.42
C ILE A 133 8.27 6.64 -14.66
N LYS A 134 7.48 7.68 -14.44
CA LYS A 134 7.87 8.80 -13.59
C LYS A 134 7.76 8.39 -12.13
N VAL A 135 8.72 8.79 -11.31
CA VAL A 135 8.69 8.62 -9.86
C VAL A 135 8.81 9.99 -9.21
N GLY A 136 7.87 10.37 -8.35
CA GLY A 136 7.92 11.70 -7.73
C GLY A 136 6.93 11.89 -6.60
N ASP A 137 7.33 12.70 -5.63
CA ASP A 137 6.50 13.17 -4.53
C ASP A 137 6.98 14.54 -4.04
N GLN A 138 6.06 15.37 -3.56
CA GLN A 138 6.41 16.63 -2.92
C GLN A 138 6.09 16.54 -1.42
N GLY A 139 7.13 16.24 -0.64
CA GLY A 139 7.07 16.14 0.81
C GLY A 139 6.86 17.48 1.53
N TRP A 140 7.25 17.51 2.81
CA TRP A 140 7.29 18.76 3.57
C TRP A 140 8.58 19.55 3.30
N LEU A 141 9.70 18.85 3.24
CA LEU A 141 11.02 19.43 2.96
C LEU A 141 11.27 19.48 1.45
N ASN A 142 12.35 20.15 1.06
CA ASN A 142 12.79 20.23 -0.32
C ASN A 142 12.95 18.79 -0.89
N PRO A 143 12.19 18.41 -1.94
CA PRO A 143 12.26 17.07 -2.51
C PRO A 143 13.67 16.71 -2.97
N ASP A 144 14.44 17.66 -3.49
CA ASP A 144 15.79 17.42 -3.98
C ASP A 144 16.72 16.92 -2.87
N GLU A 145 16.59 17.48 -1.66
CA GLU A 145 17.38 17.06 -0.50
C GLU A 145 17.01 15.65 -0.06
N ILE A 146 15.71 15.33 -0.03
CA ILE A 146 15.22 13.99 0.31
C ILE A 146 15.72 12.97 -0.74
N TYR A 147 15.60 13.29 -2.02
CA TYR A 147 16.02 12.42 -3.10
C TYR A 147 17.53 12.17 -3.09
N GLN A 148 18.32 13.20 -2.79
CA GLN A 148 19.76 13.08 -2.62
C GLN A 148 20.12 12.20 -1.41
N TYR A 149 19.45 12.40 -0.27
CA TYR A 149 19.66 11.61 0.94
C TYR A 149 19.52 10.10 0.69
N PHE A 150 18.52 9.70 -0.09
CA PHE A 150 18.27 8.30 -0.43
C PHE A 150 18.99 7.80 -1.70
N ASN A 151 19.78 8.66 -2.36
CA ASN A 151 20.34 8.38 -3.69
C ASN A 151 19.26 7.89 -4.70
N LEU A 152 18.05 8.47 -4.60
CA LEU A 152 16.87 7.93 -5.26
C LEU A 152 16.97 8.06 -6.78
N ASN A 153 17.65 9.09 -7.29
CA ASN A 153 17.86 9.29 -8.73
C ASN A 153 18.60 8.10 -9.36
N ALA A 154 19.69 7.63 -8.74
CA ALA A 154 20.46 6.50 -9.24
C ALA A 154 19.64 5.20 -9.17
N LEU A 155 18.97 4.97 -8.05
CA LEU A 155 18.17 3.77 -7.80
C LEU A 155 16.98 3.65 -8.78
N VAL A 156 16.23 4.74 -8.97
CA VAL A 156 15.10 4.80 -9.90
C VAL A 156 15.57 4.62 -11.35
N SER A 157 16.65 5.31 -11.74
CA SER A 157 17.22 5.17 -13.09
C SER A 157 17.67 3.74 -13.38
N GLN A 158 18.35 3.10 -12.42
CA GLN A 158 18.78 1.70 -12.55
C GLN A 158 17.59 0.73 -12.63
N ALA A 159 16.47 1.06 -12.00
CA ALA A 159 15.24 0.25 -12.05
C ALA A 159 14.44 0.43 -13.36
N GLY A 160 14.78 1.40 -14.20
CA GLY A 160 14.09 1.70 -15.46
C GLY A 160 13.13 2.89 -15.40
N GLY A 161 13.09 3.64 -14.30
CA GLY A 161 12.24 4.81 -14.13
C GLY A 161 12.97 6.14 -14.27
N VAL A 162 12.21 7.23 -14.17
CA VAL A 162 12.73 8.60 -14.18
C VAL A 162 12.24 9.35 -12.96
N LEU A 163 13.15 9.86 -12.14
CA LEU A 163 12.79 10.69 -11.00
C LEU A 163 12.38 12.09 -11.49
N VAL A 164 11.24 12.61 -11.01
CA VAL A 164 10.71 13.91 -11.41
C VAL A 164 10.52 14.82 -10.21
N ALA A 165 10.93 16.08 -10.36
CA ALA A 165 10.66 17.14 -9.40
C ALA A 165 9.45 17.95 -9.88
N PHE A 166 8.40 18.02 -9.06
CA PHE A 166 7.19 18.75 -9.42
C PHE A 166 7.44 20.26 -9.38
N SER A 167 7.08 20.96 -10.45
CA SER A 167 7.43 22.39 -10.58
C SER A 167 6.31 23.28 -11.14
N SER A 168 5.28 22.69 -11.74
CA SER A 168 4.11 23.42 -12.26
C SER A 168 2.81 22.84 -11.69
N TYR A 169 1.70 23.56 -11.82
CA TYR A 169 0.44 23.22 -11.18
C TYR A 169 -0.79 23.55 -12.04
N ARG A 170 -1.91 22.92 -11.69
CA ARG A 170 -3.28 23.21 -12.15
C ARG A 170 -4.08 23.74 -10.97
N ASN A 171 -4.83 24.82 -11.15
CA ASN A 171 -5.83 25.24 -10.16
C ASN A 171 -7.01 24.28 -10.28
N VAL A 172 -7.33 23.57 -9.20
CA VAL A 172 -8.35 22.53 -9.16
C VAL A 172 -9.39 22.89 -8.10
N ARG A 173 -10.65 22.85 -8.51
CA ARG A 173 -11.79 23.11 -7.64
C ARG A 173 -12.91 22.14 -7.96
N ARG A 174 -13.58 21.63 -6.93
CA ARG A 174 -14.85 20.93 -7.09
C ARG A 174 -15.99 21.94 -7.23
N GLU A 175 -16.92 21.69 -8.15
CA GLU A 175 -18.02 22.61 -8.46
C GLU A 175 -18.88 22.96 -7.22
N ASN A 176 -19.18 21.96 -6.38
CA ASN A 176 -20.03 22.10 -5.21
C ASN A 176 -19.30 22.54 -3.94
N TRP A 177 -18.08 23.08 -4.05
CA TRP A 177 -17.35 23.56 -2.88
C TRP A 177 -17.83 24.93 -2.42
N ASP A 178 -17.93 25.08 -1.11
CA ASP A 178 -18.18 26.36 -0.47
C ASP A 178 -17.17 27.44 -0.90
N ASN A 179 -17.63 28.69 -0.97
CA ASN A 179 -16.82 29.83 -1.37
C ASN A 179 -15.61 30.08 -0.45
N TRP A 180 -15.66 29.64 0.81
CA TRP A 180 -14.53 29.80 1.73
C TRP A 180 -13.34 28.91 1.34
N ARG A 181 -13.59 27.80 0.65
CA ARG A 181 -12.55 26.85 0.27
C ARG A 181 -11.83 27.38 -0.96
N PRO A 182 -10.49 27.49 -0.94
CA PRO A 182 -9.75 28.00 -2.08
C PRO A 182 -9.67 26.97 -3.21
N ASP A 183 -9.27 27.45 -4.38
CA ASP A 183 -8.79 26.56 -5.44
C ASP A 183 -7.43 26.01 -5.01
N TYR A 184 -7.32 24.69 -4.96
CA TYR A 184 -6.07 24.02 -4.64
C TYR A 184 -5.19 23.90 -5.88
N GLN A 185 -3.88 23.99 -5.72
CA GLN A 185 -2.93 23.79 -6.81
C GLN A 185 -2.42 22.35 -6.80
N VAL A 186 -2.96 21.50 -7.67
CA VAL A 186 -2.43 20.14 -7.86
C VAL A 186 -1.23 20.21 -8.79
N TYR A 187 -0.12 19.54 -8.46
CA TYR A 187 1.04 19.50 -9.35
C TYR A 187 0.68 18.92 -10.72
N ALA A 188 1.16 19.54 -11.81
CA ALA A 188 0.77 19.16 -13.16
C ALA A 188 1.21 17.73 -13.52
N ASP A 189 2.40 17.29 -13.07
CA ASP A 189 2.84 15.90 -13.24
C ASP A 189 1.90 14.89 -12.57
N VAL A 190 1.15 15.30 -11.54
CA VAL A 190 0.15 14.48 -10.87
C VAL A 190 -1.20 14.60 -11.59
N TYR A 191 -1.65 15.82 -11.88
CA TYR A 191 -2.95 16.07 -12.51
C TYR A 191 -3.04 15.49 -13.93
N ASP A 192 -1.97 15.63 -14.71
CA ASP A 192 -1.91 15.20 -16.10
C ASP A 192 -1.46 13.73 -16.24
N ALA A 193 -1.12 13.04 -15.13
CA ALA A 193 -0.71 11.63 -15.18
C ALA A 193 -1.86 10.75 -15.72
N PRO A 194 -1.62 9.87 -16.71
CA PRO A 194 -2.64 8.94 -17.19
C PRO A 194 -3.04 7.91 -16.12
N ILE A 195 -2.04 7.39 -15.40
CA ILE A 195 -2.20 6.44 -14.30
C ILE A 195 -1.27 6.85 -13.17
N ILE A 196 -1.80 6.86 -11.95
CA ILE A 196 -1.08 7.09 -10.70
C ILE A 196 -1.10 5.80 -9.89
N VAL A 197 0.08 5.24 -9.66
CA VAL A 197 0.31 4.19 -8.66
C VAL A 197 0.76 4.88 -7.37
N ASN A 198 -0.10 4.87 -6.36
CA ASN A 198 0.13 5.47 -5.06
C ASN A 198 0.82 4.46 -4.13
N LEU A 199 2.05 4.75 -3.72
CA LEU A 199 2.81 3.95 -2.76
C LEU A 199 2.94 4.71 -1.43
N CYS A 200 2.43 4.14 -0.34
CA CYS A 200 2.55 4.73 0.99
C CYS A 200 2.96 3.73 2.06
N THR A 201 3.46 4.23 3.19
CA THR A 201 3.66 3.44 4.40
C THR A 201 2.46 3.57 5.34
N LEU A 202 2.19 2.54 6.13
CA LEU A 202 1.12 2.56 7.14
C LEU A 202 1.66 3.07 8.48
N LYS A 203 1.16 4.21 8.95
CA LYS A 203 1.63 4.81 10.22
C LYS A 203 0.57 5.66 10.91
N ARG A 204 0.69 5.83 12.23
CA ARG A 204 -0.10 6.81 12.98
C ARG A 204 0.17 8.23 12.52
N HIS A 205 -0.84 9.07 12.69
CA HIS A 205 -0.72 10.51 12.56
C HIS A 205 -1.46 11.21 13.70
N PHE A 206 -0.88 12.26 14.27
CA PHE A 206 -1.44 12.93 15.45
C PHE A 206 -2.87 13.47 15.22
N GLN A 207 -3.10 14.28 14.18
CA GLN A 207 -4.42 14.85 13.90
C GLN A 207 -5.30 14.01 12.96
N ALA A 208 -4.74 13.45 11.87
CA ALA A 208 -5.48 12.63 10.92
C ALA A 208 -5.70 11.18 11.36
N TYR A 209 -5.16 10.79 12.53
CA TYR A 209 -5.13 9.46 13.13
C TYR A 209 -4.32 8.40 12.36
N LEU A 210 -4.44 8.35 11.04
CA LEU A 210 -3.78 7.39 10.16
C LEU A 210 -3.11 8.11 8.97
N THR A 211 -1.93 7.63 8.59
CA THR A 211 -1.35 7.88 7.27
C THR A 211 -1.46 6.57 6.49
N CYS A 212 -2.21 6.63 5.41
CA CYS A 212 -2.41 5.56 4.45
C CYS A 212 -2.66 6.20 3.05
N ALA A 213 -3.38 5.53 2.17
CA ALA A 213 -3.48 5.88 0.76
C ALA A 213 -4.14 7.26 0.54
N LEU A 214 -5.25 7.56 1.23
CA LEU A 214 -5.92 8.87 1.12
C LEU A 214 -4.99 10.03 1.50
N LYS A 215 -4.37 9.93 2.69
CA LYS A 215 -3.52 11.00 3.24
C LYS A 215 -2.23 11.23 2.44
N ASN A 216 -1.78 10.26 1.65
CA ASN A 216 -0.56 10.39 0.87
C ASN A 216 -0.62 11.55 -0.14
N HIS A 217 -1.82 11.96 -0.55
CA HIS A 217 -2.04 13.04 -1.52
C HIS A 217 -1.99 14.46 -0.95
N ILE A 218 -1.87 14.62 0.37
CA ILE A 218 -1.58 15.92 0.98
C ILE A 218 -0.28 16.52 0.41
N GLY A 219 0.71 15.68 0.08
CA GLY A 219 1.96 16.13 -0.55
C GLY A 219 1.79 16.54 -2.02
N THR A 220 0.78 16.04 -2.73
CA THR A 220 0.62 16.31 -4.17
C THR A 220 -0.12 17.61 -4.47
N ILE A 221 -0.44 18.39 -3.43
CA ILE A 221 -1.16 19.66 -3.53
C ILE A 221 -0.36 20.77 -2.86
N THR A 222 -0.36 21.93 -3.49
CA THR A 222 0.12 23.21 -2.98
C THR A 222 -0.96 24.28 -3.23
N GLY A 223 -0.66 25.55 -2.97
CA GLY A 223 -1.54 26.68 -3.24
C GLY A 223 -2.88 26.74 -2.46
N PRO A 224 -3.53 27.91 -2.42
CA PRO A 224 -3.05 29.18 -2.97
C PRO A 224 -1.95 29.81 -2.11
N TYR A 225 -1.70 29.28 -0.92
CA TYR A 225 -0.78 29.86 0.07
C TYR A 225 0.68 29.38 -0.08
N GLY A 226 1.03 28.76 -1.22
CA GLY A 226 2.34 28.13 -1.42
C GLY A 226 2.66 27.15 -0.29
N GLY A 227 3.82 27.32 0.38
CA GLY A 227 4.22 26.51 1.54
C GLY A 227 3.25 26.54 2.73
N GLY A 228 2.37 27.53 2.81
CA GLY A 228 1.32 27.62 3.84
C GLY A 228 0.11 26.70 3.61
N THR A 229 -0.02 26.09 2.44
CA THR A 229 -1.19 25.26 2.07
C THR A 229 -1.37 24.08 3.00
N ARG A 230 -0.27 23.40 3.34
CA ARG A 230 -0.31 22.29 4.30
C ARG A 230 -0.80 22.75 5.67
N HIS A 231 -0.34 23.91 6.13
CA HIS A 231 -0.79 24.51 7.39
C HIS A 231 -2.29 24.82 7.34
N PHE A 232 -2.77 25.44 6.26
CA PHE A 232 -4.20 25.65 6.03
C PHE A 232 -4.99 24.35 6.16
N ILE A 233 -4.59 23.27 5.46
CA ILE A 233 -5.26 21.97 5.54
C ILE A 233 -5.30 21.39 6.97
N HIS A 234 -4.26 21.61 7.79
CA HIS A 234 -4.20 21.07 9.16
C HIS A 234 -4.95 21.90 10.21
N TYR A 235 -5.13 23.20 9.96
CA TYR A 235 -5.64 24.16 10.93
C TYR A 235 -6.80 25.02 10.38
N ASN A 236 -7.49 24.52 9.36
CA ASN A 236 -8.64 25.19 8.77
C ASN A 236 -9.79 25.28 9.80
N PRO A 237 -10.29 26.50 10.13
CA PRO A 237 -11.36 26.67 11.11
C PRO A 237 -12.73 26.18 10.60
N TYR A 238 -12.91 25.98 9.30
CA TYR A 238 -14.18 25.60 8.67
C TYR A 238 -14.30 24.10 8.39
N SER A 239 -13.19 23.38 8.36
CA SER A 239 -13.17 21.96 8.01
C SER A 239 -12.02 21.24 8.70
N PRO A 240 -12.30 20.19 9.50
CA PRO A 240 -11.26 19.44 10.18
C PRO A 240 -10.40 18.62 9.21
N LEU A 241 -9.15 18.35 9.60
CA LEU A 241 -8.15 17.67 8.77
C LEU A 241 -8.62 16.32 8.21
N ASN A 242 -9.39 15.55 8.97
CA ASN A 242 -9.92 14.26 8.52
C ASN A 242 -10.83 14.39 7.28
N LEU A 243 -11.64 15.45 7.19
CA LEU A 243 -12.43 15.71 5.99
C LEU A 243 -11.56 16.25 4.84
N GLU A 244 -10.61 17.14 5.14
CA GLU A 244 -9.68 17.66 4.14
C GLU A 244 -8.83 16.58 3.47
N VAL A 245 -8.46 15.53 4.20
CA VAL A 245 -7.73 14.38 3.65
C VAL A 245 -8.51 13.72 2.51
N ALA A 246 -9.81 13.49 2.70
CA ALA A 246 -10.67 12.91 1.67
C ALA A 246 -10.85 13.87 0.47
N GLU A 247 -11.04 15.17 0.74
CA GLU A 247 -11.19 16.19 -0.30
C GLU A 247 -9.96 16.29 -1.20
N VAL A 248 -8.78 16.37 -0.59
CA VAL A 248 -7.49 16.46 -1.29
C VAL A 248 -7.22 15.21 -2.10
N ALA A 249 -7.44 14.03 -1.52
CA ALA A 249 -7.31 12.77 -2.26
C ALA A 249 -8.26 12.72 -3.46
N GLY A 250 -9.50 13.20 -3.29
CA GLY A 250 -10.49 13.25 -4.36
C GLY A 250 -10.25 14.29 -5.44
N LEU A 251 -9.26 15.19 -5.30
CA LEU A 251 -8.78 16.04 -6.39
C LEU A 251 -7.80 15.32 -7.32
N VAL A 252 -7.07 14.33 -6.78
CA VAL A 252 -6.01 13.58 -7.47
C VAL A 252 -6.53 12.26 -8.02
N ASN A 253 -7.33 11.54 -7.21
CA ASN A 253 -8.05 10.34 -7.61
C ASN A 253 -7.12 9.26 -8.23
N PRO A 254 -6.17 8.69 -7.47
CA PRO A 254 -5.21 7.70 -7.98
C PRO A 254 -5.87 6.39 -8.41
N GLU A 255 -5.21 5.62 -9.26
CA GLU A 255 -5.75 4.39 -9.83
C GLU A 255 -5.46 3.13 -9.01
N LEU A 256 -4.26 3.02 -8.43
CA LEU A 256 -3.82 1.84 -7.69
C LEU A 256 -3.10 2.21 -6.41
N GLN A 257 -3.47 1.56 -5.33
CA GLN A 257 -2.97 1.83 -3.99
C GLN A 257 -2.14 0.64 -3.57
N ILE A 258 -0.87 0.91 -3.23
CA ILE A 258 0.05 -0.07 -2.67
C ILE A 258 0.49 0.46 -1.31
N VAL A 259 0.13 -0.26 -0.25
CA VAL A 259 0.53 0.08 1.11
C VAL A 259 1.63 -0.87 1.53
N ASP A 260 2.82 -0.32 1.77
CA ASP A 260 3.91 -1.06 2.43
C ASP A 260 3.65 -1.05 3.94
N ALA A 261 3.11 -2.16 4.41
CA ALA A 261 2.79 -2.40 5.80
C ALA A 261 3.70 -3.48 6.38
N ARG A 262 4.90 -3.73 5.82
CA ARG A 262 5.84 -4.70 6.40
C ARG A 262 6.20 -4.34 7.84
N THR A 263 6.25 -3.04 8.13
CA THR A 263 6.46 -2.46 9.45
C THR A 263 5.52 -1.29 9.63
N LEU A 264 4.70 -1.33 10.68
CA LEU A 264 3.83 -0.23 11.09
C LEU A 264 4.56 0.65 12.08
N MET A 265 4.29 1.95 12.03
CA MET A 265 4.62 2.88 13.12
C MET A 265 3.35 3.18 13.90
N THR A 266 3.20 2.51 15.04
CA THR A 266 1.94 2.36 15.77
C THR A 266 1.72 3.40 16.87
N VAL A 267 2.74 4.15 17.32
CA VAL A 267 2.56 5.21 18.33
C VAL A 267 3.41 6.43 17.98
N TYR A 268 2.91 7.64 18.29
CA TYR A 268 3.54 8.97 18.11
C TYR A 268 3.83 9.47 16.69
N GLY A 269 3.80 8.61 15.66
CA GLY A 269 3.89 9.02 14.26
C GLY A 269 5.28 9.58 13.86
N PRO A 270 5.40 10.23 12.69
CA PRO A 270 6.71 10.52 12.05
C PRO A 270 7.52 11.67 12.67
N VAL A 271 7.06 12.25 13.78
CA VAL A 271 7.85 13.25 14.51
C VAL A 271 8.80 12.48 15.39
N TRP A 272 10.12 12.75 15.28
CA TRP A 272 11.14 12.02 16.02
C TRP A 272 10.78 12.01 17.51
N ASN A 273 10.23 10.88 17.95
CA ASN A 273 9.82 10.64 19.31
C ASN A 273 10.50 9.33 19.72
N PRO A 274 11.37 9.35 20.75
CA PRO A 274 12.07 8.16 21.19
C PRO A 274 11.12 7.02 21.62
N ASP A 275 9.87 7.35 21.96
CA ASP A 275 8.84 6.39 22.38
C ASP A 275 8.01 5.84 21.21
N THR A 276 8.42 6.12 19.97
CA THR A 276 7.76 5.59 18.77
C THR A 276 7.85 4.07 18.73
N ILE A 277 6.71 3.40 18.58
CA ILE A 277 6.63 1.93 18.50
C ILE A 277 6.56 1.50 17.04
N TYR A 278 7.40 0.53 16.69
CA TYR A 278 7.41 -0.13 15.38
C TYR A 278 7.01 -1.59 15.53
N VAL A 279 6.10 -2.05 14.67
CA VAL A 279 5.58 -3.42 14.70
C VAL A 279 5.73 -4.05 13.32
N ASN A 280 6.41 -5.19 13.24
CA ASN A 280 6.52 -5.94 12.00
C ASN A 280 5.24 -6.73 11.75
N VAL A 281 4.59 -6.44 10.63
CA VAL A 281 3.37 -7.10 10.18
C VAL A 281 3.65 -7.97 8.95
N ASN A 282 4.69 -7.63 8.17
CA ASN A 282 5.13 -8.39 7.00
C ASN A 282 4.01 -8.55 5.95
N GLU A 283 3.25 -7.47 5.72
CA GLU A 283 2.19 -7.43 4.72
C GLU A 283 2.35 -6.25 3.76
N ILE A 284 1.95 -6.44 2.50
CA ILE A 284 1.59 -5.33 1.61
C ILE A 284 0.12 -5.47 1.19
N ILE A 285 -0.52 -4.33 0.98
CA ILE A 285 -1.92 -4.25 0.57
C ILE A 285 -1.95 -3.63 -0.83
N ILE A 286 -2.67 -4.27 -1.76
CA ILE A 286 -2.83 -3.78 -3.13
C ILE A 286 -4.32 -3.71 -3.45
N CYS A 287 -4.83 -2.54 -3.82
CA CYS A 287 -6.23 -2.37 -4.19
C CYS A 287 -6.43 -1.20 -5.16
N GLY A 288 -7.38 -1.35 -6.09
CA GLY A 288 -7.79 -0.26 -7.00
C GLY A 288 -8.81 0.70 -6.39
N ASP A 289 -9.43 0.33 -5.26
CA ASP A 289 -10.39 1.15 -4.51
C ASP A 289 -9.68 1.88 -3.37
N LEU A 290 -9.81 3.21 -3.34
CA LEU A 290 -9.03 4.05 -2.44
C LEU A 290 -9.54 3.99 -1.00
N VAL A 291 -10.86 3.90 -0.83
CA VAL A 291 -11.52 3.88 0.48
C VAL A 291 -11.40 2.51 1.13
N ALA A 292 -11.57 1.44 0.36
CA ALA A 292 -11.41 0.07 0.84
C ALA A 292 -9.98 -0.18 1.35
N THR A 293 -8.98 0.45 0.71
CA THR A 293 -7.59 0.39 1.16
C THR A 293 -7.43 0.96 2.57
N ASP A 294 -7.85 2.21 2.80
CA ASP A 294 -7.74 2.85 4.11
C ASP A 294 -8.62 2.16 5.16
N ALA A 295 -9.82 1.68 4.78
CA ALA A 295 -10.70 0.92 5.65
C ALA A 295 -10.02 -0.37 6.16
N TYR A 296 -9.46 -1.18 5.26
CA TYR A 296 -8.70 -2.38 5.64
C TYR A 296 -7.48 -2.04 6.50
N CYS A 297 -6.66 -1.07 6.06
CA CYS A 297 -5.45 -0.69 6.78
C CYS A 297 -5.74 -0.09 8.17
N SER A 298 -6.92 0.49 8.40
CA SER A 298 -7.33 0.95 9.73
C SER A 298 -7.66 -0.21 10.66
N GLN A 299 -8.29 -1.28 10.17
CA GLN A 299 -8.51 -2.50 10.95
C GLN A 299 -7.17 -3.19 11.27
N LEU A 300 -6.25 -3.21 10.29
CA LEU A 300 -4.90 -3.71 10.49
C LEU A 300 -4.15 -2.88 11.55
N MET A 301 -4.23 -1.55 11.51
CA MET A 301 -3.64 -0.71 12.56
C MET A 301 -4.26 -1.01 13.93
N GLN A 302 -5.58 -1.16 14.03
CA GLN A 302 -6.26 -1.49 15.30
C GLN A 302 -5.81 -2.85 15.86
N GLN A 303 -5.52 -3.82 15.00
CA GLN A 303 -5.01 -5.13 15.42
C GLN A 303 -3.64 -5.03 16.11
N TYR A 304 -2.79 -4.08 15.69
CA TYR A 304 -1.39 -3.96 16.15
C TYR A 304 -1.12 -2.75 17.05
N ASP A 305 -2.05 -1.79 17.15
CA ASP A 305 -2.03 -0.67 18.10
C ASP A 305 -3.29 -0.74 19.00
N PRO A 306 -3.18 -1.23 20.25
CA PRO A 306 -4.33 -1.30 21.17
C PRO A 306 -4.87 0.09 21.57
N THR A 307 -4.15 1.18 21.25
CA THR A 307 -4.59 2.57 21.48
C THR A 307 -5.28 3.18 20.26
N PHE A 308 -5.31 2.47 19.14
CA PHE A 308 -5.99 2.90 17.91
C PHE A 308 -7.35 2.21 17.78
N SER A 309 -8.34 2.97 17.33
CA SER A 309 -9.60 2.42 16.83
C SER A 309 -9.78 2.84 15.39
N ALA A 310 -10.16 1.89 14.52
CA ALA A 310 -10.54 2.15 13.14
C ALA A 310 -11.65 3.22 13.04
N ALA A 311 -12.51 3.33 14.05
CA ALA A 311 -13.56 4.35 14.12
C ALA A 311 -13.01 5.79 14.11
N LEU A 312 -11.75 6.01 14.51
CA LEU A 312 -11.12 7.34 14.48
C LEU A 312 -11.03 7.93 13.07
N ILE A 313 -10.89 7.07 12.05
CA ILE A 313 -10.84 7.52 10.65
C ILE A 313 -12.18 7.45 9.93
N GLN A 314 -13.24 6.99 10.59
CA GLN A 314 -14.56 6.83 9.98
C GLN A 314 -15.08 8.13 9.33
N PRO A 315 -14.90 9.34 9.91
CA PRO A 315 -15.30 10.58 9.23
C PRO A 315 -14.57 10.80 7.91
N THR A 316 -13.28 10.44 7.83
CA THR A 316 -12.50 10.48 6.58
C THR A 316 -13.09 9.53 5.55
N LEU A 317 -13.38 8.28 5.96
CA LEU A 317 -13.91 7.24 5.08
C LEU A 317 -15.30 7.62 4.56
N THR A 318 -16.21 8.02 5.43
CA THR A 318 -17.55 8.48 5.05
C THR A 318 -17.47 9.63 4.04
N ARG A 319 -16.62 10.62 4.28
CA ARG A 319 -16.43 11.71 3.31
C ARG A 319 -15.88 11.21 1.98
N ALA A 320 -14.93 10.28 1.99
CA ALA A 320 -14.37 9.71 0.76
C ALA A 320 -15.41 8.88 -0.03
N VAL A 321 -16.33 8.19 0.65
CA VAL A 321 -17.47 7.51 0.01
C VAL A 321 -18.43 8.51 -0.62
N GLU A 322 -18.78 9.60 0.08
CA GLU A 322 -19.63 10.68 -0.48
C GLU A 322 -19.02 11.31 -1.74
N LEU A 323 -17.69 11.37 -1.81
CA LEU A 323 -16.94 11.85 -2.97
C LEU A 323 -16.81 10.82 -4.10
N GLY A 324 -17.33 9.61 -3.91
CA GLY A 324 -17.31 8.53 -4.90
C GLY A 324 -15.92 7.90 -5.08
N LEU A 325 -15.07 7.93 -4.06
CA LEU A 325 -13.69 7.43 -4.14
C LEU A 325 -13.56 5.92 -3.90
N GLY A 326 -14.65 5.26 -3.47
CA GLY A 326 -14.67 3.84 -3.15
C GLY A 326 -15.71 3.46 -2.11
N THR A 327 -15.54 2.29 -1.48
CA THR A 327 -16.40 1.79 -0.40
C THR A 327 -15.63 1.58 0.91
N ASP A 328 -16.22 1.95 2.04
CA ASP A 328 -15.70 1.66 3.38
C ASP A 328 -16.27 0.34 3.96
N ASN A 329 -17.23 -0.27 3.26
CA ASN A 329 -17.82 -1.54 3.64
C ASN A 329 -17.02 -2.71 3.06
N LEU A 330 -16.12 -3.30 3.86
CA LEU A 330 -15.28 -4.42 3.43
C LEU A 330 -16.05 -5.68 3.04
N ASN A 331 -17.32 -5.85 3.41
CA ASN A 331 -18.16 -6.97 2.92
C ASN A 331 -18.50 -6.83 1.42
N GLN A 332 -18.35 -5.63 0.86
CA GLN A 332 -18.49 -5.35 -0.56
C GLN A 332 -17.16 -5.48 -1.32
N VAL A 333 -16.09 -5.90 -0.64
CA VAL A 333 -14.74 -6.04 -1.20
C VAL A 333 -14.36 -7.53 -1.21
N LYS A 334 -13.84 -8.03 -2.32
CA LYS A 334 -13.25 -9.37 -2.38
C LYS A 334 -11.81 -9.28 -1.89
N ILE A 335 -11.58 -9.70 -0.65
CA ILE A 335 -10.25 -9.78 -0.06
C ILE A 335 -9.62 -11.13 -0.40
N ILE A 336 -8.38 -11.12 -0.88
CA ILE A 336 -7.60 -12.32 -1.21
C ILE A 336 -6.27 -12.23 -0.48
N HIS A 337 -5.94 -13.27 0.29
CA HIS A 337 -4.67 -13.40 0.98
C HIS A 337 -3.72 -14.25 0.15
N VAL A 338 -2.48 -13.77 -0.02
CA VAL A 338 -1.42 -14.42 -0.78
C VAL A 338 -0.18 -14.50 0.09
N ASP A 339 0.55 -15.62 0.01
CA ASP A 339 1.87 -15.74 0.62
C ASP A 339 2.94 -15.63 -0.48
N SER A 340 3.85 -14.67 -0.33
CA SER A 340 4.90 -14.41 -1.31
C SER A 340 5.92 -15.55 -1.44
N GLU A 341 6.10 -16.36 -0.40
CA GLU A 341 7.06 -17.48 -0.41
C GLU A 341 6.57 -18.66 -1.26
N TYR A 342 5.26 -18.76 -1.50
CA TYR A 342 4.65 -19.81 -2.32
C TYR A 342 4.38 -19.40 -3.78
N ALA A 343 4.60 -18.13 -4.13
CA ALA A 343 4.31 -17.62 -5.47
C ALA A 343 5.37 -18.00 -6.53
N GLY A 344 6.53 -18.52 -6.10
CA GLY A 344 7.69 -18.78 -6.95
C GLY A 344 7.70 -20.11 -7.71
N ASN A 345 6.77 -21.05 -7.48
CA ASN A 345 6.83 -22.39 -8.10
C ASN A 345 5.46 -23.08 -8.28
N SER A 346 4.42 -22.33 -8.65
CA SER A 346 3.16 -22.95 -9.07
C SER A 346 2.58 -22.27 -10.31
N GLU A 347 2.58 -23.03 -11.40
CA GLU A 347 1.49 -22.98 -12.37
C GLU A 347 0.16 -23.10 -11.60
N PRO A 348 -0.95 -22.52 -12.09
CA PRO A 348 -2.21 -22.59 -11.38
C PRO A 348 -2.61 -24.08 -11.29
N GLU A 349 -2.42 -24.68 -10.11
CA GLU A 349 -3.01 -25.97 -9.82
C GLU A 349 -4.52 -25.79 -9.97
N ARG A 350 -5.08 -26.61 -10.87
CA ARG A 350 -6.51 -26.74 -11.07
C ARG A 350 -7.15 -26.92 -9.70
N GLU A 351 -8.25 -26.23 -9.46
CA GLU A 351 -9.18 -26.55 -8.37
C GLU A 351 -9.47 -28.05 -8.40
N GLU A 352 -8.87 -28.80 -7.48
CA GLU A 352 -9.47 -30.03 -6.99
C GLU A 352 -10.54 -29.63 -5.98
N THR A 353 -11.77 -29.63 -6.48
CA THR A 353 -12.98 -29.64 -5.68
C THR A 353 -12.90 -30.80 -4.68
N LEU A 354 -12.72 -30.50 -3.40
CA LEU A 354 -13.01 -31.42 -2.30
C LEU A 354 -14.15 -30.82 -1.49
N ASP A 355 -15.33 -31.39 -1.75
CA ASP A 355 -16.62 -31.28 -1.06
C ASP A 355 -16.83 -30.12 -0.07
N GLU A 356 -17.66 -29.17 -0.51
CA GLU A 356 -18.52 -28.41 0.40
C GLU A 356 -19.49 -29.35 1.12
N SER A 357 -19.12 -29.83 2.30
CA SER A 357 -20.09 -30.20 3.32
C SER A 357 -19.51 -30.18 4.74
N SER A 358 -19.39 -28.99 5.33
CA SER A 358 -19.70 -28.84 6.76
C SER A 358 -20.05 -27.39 7.05
N VAL A 359 -21.34 -27.13 7.19
CA VAL A 359 -21.86 -25.96 7.90
C VAL A 359 -21.13 -25.90 9.25
N SER A 360 -20.34 -24.84 9.47
CA SER A 360 -19.69 -24.62 10.77
C SER A 360 -20.77 -24.32 11.81
N ASN A 361 -21.13 -25.36 12.57
CA ASN A 361 -22.01 -25.27 13.74
C ASN A 361 -21.30 -24.66 14.97
N GLY A 362 -20.30 -23.79 14.78
CA GLY A 362 -19.52 -23.19 15.88
C GLY A 362 -18.28 -23.99 16.30
N PHE A 363 -17.87 -24.99 15.51
CA PHE A 363 -16.56 -25.65 15.66
C PHE A 363 -15.47 -24.84 14.95
N GLU A 364 -14.37 -24.57 15.66
CA GLU A 364 -13.22 -23.83 15.12
C GLU A 364 -11.90 -24.39 15.66
N LEU A 365 -10.92 -24.61 14.78
CA LEU A 365 -9.54 -24.90 15.14
C LEU A 365 -8.69 -23.69 14.76
N PHE A 366 -7.97 -23.10 15.71
CA PHE A 366 -7.13 -21.93 15.44
C PHE A 366 -5.72 -22.35 15.04
N GLN A 367 -4.98 -21.43 14.42
CA GLN A 367 -3.55 -21.61 14.19
C GLN A 367 -2.81 -21.66 15.54
N ASN A 368 -1.87 -22.59 15.70
CA ASN A 368 -1.01 -22.62 16.88
C ASN A 368 -0.21 -21.31 17.01
N TYR A 369 -0.01 -20.80 18.22
CA TYR A 369 0.77 -19.60 18.48
C TYR A 369 1.79 -19.82 19.61
N PRO A 370 3.07 -19.45 19.40
CA PRO A 370 3.66 -18.93 18.16
C PRO A 370 3.66 -19.98 17.01
N ASN A 371 3.77 -19.52 15.76
CA ASN A 371 4.08 -20.34 14.58
C ASN A 371 4.79 -19.48 13.51
N PRO A 372 6.07 -19.73 13.15
CA PRO A 372 6.91 -20.82 13.63
C PRO A 372 7.15 -20.75 15.14
N PHE A 373 7.34 -21.90 15.77
CA PHE A 373 7.58 -21.97 17.22
C PHE A 373 8.94 -22.61 17.52
N ASN A 374 9.50 -22.25 18.66
CA ASN A 374 10.71 -22.86 19.21
C ASN A 374 10.36 -23.59 20.50
N SER A 375 10.63 -24.90 20.52
CA SER A 375 10.31 -25.87 21.59
C SER A 375 8.84 -26.02 21.99
N SER A 376 8.06 -24.96 22.15
CA SER A 376 6.63 -25.08 22.53
C SER A 376 5.70 -24.09 21.84
N THR A 377 4.43 -24.46 21.72
CA THR A 377 3.36 -23.65 21.12
C THR A 377 2.02 -23.95 21.82
N ILE A 378 1.02 -23.08 21.65
CA ILE A 378 -0.33 -23.30 22.16
C ILE A 378 -1.28 -23.46 20.99
N ILE A 379 -2.11 -24.51 21.04
CA ILE A 379 -3.19 -24.76 20.09
C ILE A 379 -4.51 -24.38 20.75
N HIS A 380 -5.25 -23.47 20.13
CA HIS A 380 -6.60 -23.09 20.55
C HIS A 380 -7.64 -23.76 19.67
N PHE A 381 -8.79 -24.11 20.24
CA PHE A 381 -9.96 -24.58 19.49
C PHE A 381 -11.25 -24.29 20.27
N THR A 382 -12.36 -24.17 19.54
CA THR A 382 -13.69 -23.95 20.10
C THR A 382 -14.61 -25.09 19.68
N ILE A 383 -15.34 -25.63 20.66
CA ILE A 383 -16.43 -26.59 20.44
C ILE A 383 -17.75 -25.97 20.93
N PRO A 384 -18.87 -26.11 20.19
CA PRO A 384 -20.13 -25.45 20.51
C PRO A 384 -20.92 -26.11 21.65
N GLU A 385 -20.72 -27.41 21.87
CA GLU A 385 -21.38 -28.22 22.90
C GLU A 385 -20.42 -29.29 23.44
N GLU A 386 -20.85 -30.03 24.45
CA GLU A 386 -20.04 -31.12 25.01
C GLU A 386 -19.77 -32.19 23.94
N SER A 387 -18.52 -32.58 23.75
CA SER A 387 -18.11 -33.54 22.70
C SER A 387 -16.86 -34.32 23.12
N ASP A 388 -16.77 -35.57 22.66
CA ASP A 388 -15.52 -36.35 22.73
C ASP A 388 -14.51 -35.78 21.74
N VAL A 389 -13.47 -35.12 22.27
CA VAL A 389 -12.44 -34.44 21.47
C VAL A 389 -11.16 -35.27 21.43
N GLU A 390 -10.65 -35.47 20.22
CA GLU A 390 -9.32 -36.03 19.97
C GLU A 390 -8.47 -35.00 19.19
N LEU A 391 -7.41 -34.49 19.81
CA LEU A 391 -6.43 -33.59 19.18
C LEU A 391 -5.08 -34.30 19.09
N LYS A 392 -4.60 -34.52 17.88
CA LYS A 392 -3.37 -35.27 17.59
C LYS A 392 -2.41 -34.49 16.71
N VAL A 393 -1.11 -34.77 16.86
CA VAL A 393 -0.02 -34.23 16.06
C VAL A 393 0.57 -35.34 15.19
N TYR A 394 0.89 -35.03 13.94
CA TYR A 394 1.45 -35.93 12.95
C TYR A 394 2.66 -35.29 12.28
N ASP A 395 3.57 -36.11 11.77
CA ASP A 395 4.60 -35.65 10.84
C ASP A 395 4.06 -35.60 9.39
N MET A 396 4.91 -35.14 8.46
CA MET A 396 4.55 -35.04 7.05
C MET A 396 4.36 -36.39 6.34
N LEU A 397 4.75 -37.51 6.96
CA LEU A 397 4.47 -38.85 6.46
C LEU A 397 3.16 -39.41 7.02
N GLY A 398 2.42 -38.62 7.80
CA GLY A 398 1.17 -39.02 8.45
C GLY A 398 1.35 -39.91 9.68
N ARG A 399 2.58 -40.04 10.21
CA ARG A 399 2.82 -40.81 11.44
C ARG A 399 2.39 -39.96 12.63
N GLU A 400 1.59 -40.54 13.53
CA GLU A 400 1.20 -39.88 14.78
C GLU A 400 2.42 -39.69 15.67
N ILE A 401 2.64 -38.44 16.11
CA ILE A 401 3.76 -38.02 16.95
C ILE A 401 3.31 -37.81 18.39
N ALA A 402 2.11 -37.28 18.60
CA ALA A 402 1.55 -37.05 19.93
C ALA A 402 0.03 -37.02 19.89
N THR A 403 -0.61 -37.44 20.98
CA THR A 403 -2.01 -37.15 21.29
C THR A 403 -2.04 -36.09 22.39
N LEU A 404 -2.57 -34.91 22.08
CA LEU A 404 -2.63 -33.76 22.99
C LEU A 404 -3.93 -33.73 23.81
N VAL A 405 -5.02 -34.20 23.24
CA VAL A 405 -6.33 -34.34 23.90
C VAL A 405 -6.97 -35.64 23.45
N HIS A 406 -7.57 -36.36 24.39
CA HIS A 406 -8.43 -37.50 24.13
C HIS A 406 -9.43 -37.64 25.29
N SER A 407 -10.45 -36.78 25.31
CA SER A 407 -11.44 -36.72 26.39
C SER A 407 -12.71 -35.98 25.98
N ALA A 408 -13.81 -36.24 26.68
CA ALA A 408 -15.01 -35.39 26.64
C ALA A 408 -14.69 -33.99 27.19
N LEU A 409 -14.95 -32.96 26.40
CA LEU A 409 -14.80 -31.55 26.78
C LEU A 409 -16.15 -30.84 26.69
N SER A 410 -16.44 -29.96 27.65
CA SER A 410 -17.62 -29.10 27.61
C SER A 410 -17.54 -28.05 26.50
N GLY A 411 -18.68 -27.55 26.03
CA GLY A 411 -18.76 -26.42 25.09
C GLY A 411 -17.93 -25.20 25.56
N GLY A 412 -17.19 -24.58 24.64
CA GLY A 412 -16.34 -23.42 24.90
C GLY A 412 -14.99 -23.46 24.17
N THR A 413 -14.16 -22.47 24.46
CA THR A 413 -12.80 -22.37 23.92
C THR A 413 -11.79 -23.04 24.84
N HIS A 414 -10.98 -23.92 24.27
CA HIS A 414 -9.95 -24.70 24.95
C HIS A 414 -8.57 -24.34 24.41
N SER A 415 -7.55 -24.52 25.24
CA SER A 415 -6.16 -24.21 24.92
C SER A 415 -5.26 -25.34 25.40
N VAL A 416 -4.40 -25.85 24.52
CA VAL A 416 -3.53 -26.99 24.82
C VAL A 416 -2.12 -26.65 24.39
N ALA A 417 -1.18 -26.81 25.32
CA ALA A 417 0.24 -26.64 25.03
C ALA A 417 0.77 -27.87 24.30
N PHE A 418 1.59 -27.65 23.29
CA PHE A 418 2.38 -28.68 22.62
C PHE A 418 3.87 -28.38 22.82
N ASP A 419 4.55 -29.34 23.42
CA ASP A 419 6.01 -29.35 23.58
C ASP A 419 6.60 -30.29 22.52
N ALA A 420 7.49 -29.74 21.70
CA ALA A 420 8.16 -30.40 20.60
C ALA A 420 9.63 -30.72 20.91
N ASP A 421 10.01 -30.74 22.19
CA ASP A 421 11.33 -31.20 22.61
C ASP A 421 11.62 -32.61 22.06
N GLY A 422 12.82 -32.77 21.50
CA GLY A 422 13.22 -34.00 20.80
C GLY A 422 12.76 -34.12 19.34
N LEU A 423 11.88 -33.24 18.83
CA LEU A 423 11.47 -33.25 17.42
C LEU A 423 12.46 -32.46 16.53
N SER A 424 12.55 -32.82 15.26
CA SER A 424 13.40 -32.13 14.27
C SER A 424 12.71 -30.88 13.73
N THR A 425 13.47 -29.83 13.41
CA THR A 425 12.97 -28.68 12.65
C THR A 425 12.24 -29.15 11.39
N GLY A 426 11.04 -28.63 11.15
CA GLY A 426 10.21 -29.06 10.04
C GLY A 426 8.72 -28.82 10.26
N TYR A 427 7.94 -29.18 9.25
CA TYR A 427 6.49 -29.10 9.30
C TYR A 427 5.89 -30.30 10.04
N TYR A 428 4.86 -30.01 10.82
CA TYR A 428 4.00 -30.97 11.49
C TYR A 428 2.54 -30.61 11.19
N LEU A 429 1.66 -31.58 11.27
CA LEU A 429 0.22 -31.41 11.17
C LEU A 429 -0.40 -31.64 12.54
N TYR A 430 -1.44 -30.90 12.90
CA TYR A 430 -2.31 -31.27 14.01
C TYR A 430 -3.75 -31.36 13.52
N LYS A 431 -4.46 -32.36 14.01
CA LYS A 431 -5.82 -32.70 13.62
C LYS A 431 -6.68 -32.80 14.87
N ILE A 432 -7.82 -32.12 14.83
CA ILE A 432 -8.87 -32.27 15.83
C ILE A 432 -10.03 -33.08 15.24
N SER A 433 -10.59 -33.98 16.03
CA SER A 433 -11.84 -34.69 15.74
C SER A 433 -12.78 -34.51 16.93
N ALA A 434 -14.03 -34.11 16.68
CA ALA A 434 -15.06 -33.94 17.70
C ALA A 434 -16.43 -34.32 17.11
N GLY A 435 -16.91 -35.53 17.42
CA GLY A 435 -18.09 -36.09 16.75
C GLY A 435 -17.89 -36.19 15.23
N ASN A 436 -18.76 -35.51 14.45
CA ASN A 436 -18.66 -35.44 12.99
C ASN A 436 -17.73 -34.32 12.47
N PHE A 437 -17.20 -33.48 13.36
CA PHE A 437 -16.27 -32.42 12.98
C PHE A 437 -14.85 -32.98 12.90
N THR A 438 -14.14 -32.67 11.82
CA THR A 438 -12.72 -32.96 11.67
C THR A 438 -12.05 -31.79 10.97
N MET A 439 -10.97 -31.28 11.56
CA MET A 439 -10.19 -30.20 10.95
C MET A 439 -8.71 -30.43 11.21
N SER A 440 -7.85 -29.99 10.28
CA SER A 440 -6.40 -30.10 10.42
C SER A 440 -5.71 -28.79 10.04
N LYS A 441 -4.58 -28.52 10.69
CA LYS A 441 -3.73 -27.36 10.40
C LYS A 441 -2.25 -27.76 10.45
N LYS A 442 -1.41 -26.97 9.80
CA LYS A 442 0.05 -27.16 9.76
C LYS A 442 0.73 -26.25 10.78
N MET A 443 1.81 -26.71 11.38
CA MET A 443 2.70 -25.93 12.24
C MET A 443 4.16 -26.15 11.83
N LEU A 444 5.01 -25.14 12.05
CA LEU A 444 6.44 -25.17 11.70
C LEU A 444 7.28 -25.04 12.99
N LEU A 445 8.04 -26.08 13.31
CA LEU A 445 9.02 -26.07 14.40
C LEU A 445 10.35 -25.54 13.87
N VAL A 446 10.92 -24.53 14.54
CA VAL A 446 12.25 -23.95 14.27
C VAL A 446 13.07 -23.97 15.56
N LYS A 447 14.27 -24.54 15.51
CA LYS A 447 15.20 -24.64 16.65
C LYS A 447 16.33 -23.63 16.51
#